data_AF-A0A096M2X0-F1
#
_entry.id   AF-A0A096M2X0-F1
#
_cell.length_a   1.000
_cell.length_b   1.000
_cell.length_c   1.000
_cell.angle_alpha   90.00
_cell.angle_beta   90.00
_cell.angle_gamma   90.00
#
_symmetry.space_group_name_H-M   'P 1'
#
loop_
_entity.id
_entity.type
_entity.pdbx_description
1 polymer ?
#
loop_
_entity_poly.entity_id
_entity_poly.type
_entity_poly.pdbx_seq_one_letter_code
_entity_poly.pdbx_strand_id
1 'polypeptide(L)'
;IIIIIIIIIIIIIIIITLFLVRVHGSNFLLEVYWTPTKDWRPVCFEGFSEQQGKASCQDIGYSRDTHFKSGQQTTDSPGGFLSVKRSSNHQASILRQLVLSKSCSNNRVATLQCTDCGSRGNSSEAPGPQLAPVGSWPWQVSLHVAGSHRCGGAIISPRWIVTAAHCVSRTPSPEAWAVYVGIVDPLGPLFNPAYAVSRVIAHEQYNGQTRQNDVALMKLFEPLDATASSKVRPVCLPNAGLNITEPEESLVTYFGSATNEDSGSLYLMEAAVSLIPSAECNSSKAYSGRISQDMLCAAESEPGTGVCHQDSSGPLVAQMDGLWWLLGDGVWGEHCNGQNKPGVYTNIKHHLNWIYRQMQKHQDV
;
A
#
# COMPACT_ATOMS: atom_id res chain seq x y z
N ILE A 1 -22.07 -24.74 22.23
CA ILE A 1 -21.56 -25.43 21.01
C ILE A 1 -22.24 -24.88 19.75
N ILE A 2 -23.57 -24.95 19.60
CA ILE A 2 -24.28 -24.44 18.39
C ILE A 2 -24.04 -22.94 18.15
N ILE A 3 -24.10 -22.10 19.19
CA ILE A 3 -23.83 -20.65 19.08
C ILE A 3 -22.39 -20.37 18.61
N ILE A 4 -21.41 -21.14 19.11
CA ILE A 4 -20.00 -21.00 18.72
C ILE A 4 -19.81 -21.43 17.26
N ILE A 5 -20.48 -22.51 16.82
CA ILE A 5 -20.46 -22.96 15.43
C ILE A 5 -21.11 -21.92 14.51
N ILE A 6 -22.23 -21.32 14.92
CA ILE A 6 -22.89 -20.23 14.16
C ILE A 6 -21.99 -19.00 14.08
N ILE A 7 -21.34 -18.60 15.17
CA ILE A 7 -20.38 -17.48 15.16
C ILE A 7 -19.19 -17.79 14.26
N ILE A 8 -18.63 -19.00 14.31
CA ILE A 8 -17.54 -19.43 13.43
C ILE A 8 -17.99 -19.44 11.97
N ILE A 9 -19.19 -19.96 11.67
CA ILE A 9 -19.75 -19.95 10.32
C ILE A 9 -20.01 -18.52 9.84
N ILE A 10 -20.52 -17.63 10.68
CA ILE A 10 -20.72 -16.21 10.36
C ILE A 10 -19.37 -15.53 10.13
N ILE A 11 -18.36 -15.79 10.97
CA ILE A 11 -17.00 -15.25 10.80
C ILE A 11 -16.37 -15.79 9.51
N ILE A 12 -16.51 -17.09 9.22
CA ILE A 12 -16.01 -17.70 7.99
C ILE A 12 -16.76 -17.13 6.77
N ILE A 13 -18.08 -16.97 6.84
CA ILE A 13 -18.87 -16.34 5.78
C ILE A 13 -18.43 -14.88 5.59
N ILE A 14 -18.26 -14.11 6.67
CA ILE A 14 -17.77 -12.73 6.63
C ILE A 14 -16.37 -12.68 5.99
N ILE A 15 -15.44 -13.54 6.42
CA ILE A 15 -14.08 -13.64 5.87
C ILE A 15 -14.10 -14.03 4.38
N ILE A 16 -14.98 -14.95 3.97
CA ILE A 16 -15.14 -15.37 2.56
C ILE A 16 -15.83 -14.29 1.73
N THR A 17 -16.73 -13.49 2.30
CA THR A 17 -17.44 -12.42 1.57
C THR A 17 -16.60 -11.15 1.37
N LEU A 18 -15.51 -10.95 2.12
CA LEU A 18 -14.78 -9.68 2.16
C LEU A 18 -13.80 -9.46 1.00
N PHE A 19 -13.47 -10.48 0.19
CA PHE A 19 -12.52 -10.31 -0.92
C PHE A 19 -12.99 -11.05 -2.17
N LEU A 20 -14.21 -10.77 -2.60
CA LEU A 20 -14.78 -11.34 -3.83
C LEU A 20 -14.53 -10.46 -5.05
N VAL A 21 -13.94 -9.28 -4.88
CA VAL A 21 -13.60 -8.33 -5.95
C VAL A 21 -12.12 -7.98 -5.81
N ARG A 22 -11.38 -8.01 -6.90
CA ARG A 22 -9.97 -7.62 -6.92
C ARG A 22 -9.57 -7.00 -8.25
N VAL A 23 -8.41 -6.38 -8.22
CA VAL A 23 -7.68 -5.98 -9.42
C VAL A 23 -6.42 -6.84 -9.54
N HIS A 24 -6.16 -7.37 -10.74
CA HIS A 24 -5.08 -8.30 -11.02
C HIS A 24 -4.05 -7.72 -11.99
N GLY A 25 -2.76 -7.98 -11.73
CA GLY A 25 -1.64 -7.60 -12.59
C GLY A 25 -1.38 -6.09 -12.67
N SER A 26 -0.40 -5.69 -13.47
CA SER A 26 -0.07 -4.28 -13.72
C SER A 26 -1.04 -3.59 -14.69
N ASN A 27 -1.82 -4.36 -15.44
CA ASN A 27 -2.85 -3.87 -16.37
C ASN A 27 -4.20 -3.55 -15.69
N PHE A 28 -4.28 -3.72 -14.37
CA PHE A 28 -5.46 -3.44 -13.57
C PHE A 28 -6.72 -4.22 -14.01
N LEU A 29 -6.59 -5.51 -14.35
CA LEU A 29 -7.73 -6.35 -14.73
C LEU A 29 -8.72 -6.50 -13.57
N LEU A 30 -9.99 -6.14 -13.77
CA LEU A 30 -11.03 -6.36 -12.78
C LEU A 30 -11.51 -7.81 -12.80
N GLU A 31 -11.38 -8.49 -11.67
CA GLU A 31 -11.85 -9.85 -11.47
C GLU A 31 -12.78 -9.96 -10.28
N VAL A 32 -13.78 -10.83 -10.41
CA VAL A 32 -14.70 -11.17 -9.33
C VAL A 32 -14.70 -12.67 -9.11
N TYR A 33 -14.63 -13.08 -7.85
CA TYR A 33 -14.65 -14.48 -7.46
C TYR A 33 -16.06 -15.04 -7.59
N TRP A 34 -16.23 -16.04 -8.47
CA TRP A 34 -17.51 -16.67 -8.71
C TRP A 34 -17.66 -17.91 -7.82
N THR A 35 -18.43 -17.76 -6.73
CA THR A 35 -18.57 -18.80 -5.71
C THR A 35 -19.09 -20.16 -6.22
N PRO A 36 -19.99 -20.24 -7.24
CA PRO A 36 -20.44 -21.54 -7.74
C PRO A 36 -19.33 -22.39 -8.37
N THR A 37 -18.36 -21.78 -9.07
CA THR A 37 -17.25 -22.51 -9.72
C THR A 37 -15.92 -22.36 -8.99
N LYS A 38 -15.87 -21.57 -7.91
CA LYS A 38 -14.71 -21.37 -7.03
C LYS A 38 -13.47 -20.80 -7.72
N ASP A 39 -13.68 -19.96 -8.72
CA ASP A 39 -12.61 -19.33 -9.48
C ASP A 39 -12.87 -17.85 -9.78
N TRP A 40 -11.79 -17.14 -10.12
CA TRP A 40 -11.84 -15.74 -10.50
C TRP A 40 -12.28 -15.60 -11.95
N ARG A 41 -13.19 -14.66 -12.19
CA ARG A 41 -13.74 -14.37 -13.52
C ARG A 41 -13.50 -12.91 -13.87
N PRO A 42 -12.99 -12.61 -15.08
CA PRO A 42 -12.89 -11.23 -15.52
C PRO A 42 -14.29 -10.66 -15.78
N VAL A 43 -14.46 -9.37 -15.48
CA VAL A 43 -15.72 -8.66 -15.72
C VAL A 43 -15.76 -8.19 -17.18
N CYS A 44 -16.80 -8.55 -17.91
CA CYS A 44 -17.02 -8.11 -19.28
C CYS A 44 -17.27 -6.59 -19.32
N PHE A 45 -16.64 -5.90 -20.27
CA PHE A 45 -16.76 -4.45 -20.41
C PHE A 45 -18.11 -4.02 -21.02
N GLU A 46 -18.79 -4.92 -21.72
CA GLU A 46 -20.11 -4.62 -22.29
C GLU A 46 -21.15 -4.31 -21.20
N GLY A 47 -21.69 -3.10 -21.23
CA GLY A 47 -22.61 -2.59 -20.20
C GLY A 47 -21.94 -2.19 -18.88
N PHE A 48 -20.62 -2.26 -18.78
CA PHE A 48 -19.86 -1.75 -17.64
C PHE A 48 -19.72 -0.23 -17.73
N SER A 49 -20.13 0.48 -16.70
CA SER A 49 -20.02 1.94 -16.62
C SER A 49 -19.17 2.37 -15.43
N GLU A 50 -18.88 3.68 -15.35
CA GLU A 50 -18.17 4.24 -14.20
C GLU A 50 -18.89 4.00 -12.87
N GLN A 51 -20.22 3.82 -12.86
CA GLN A 51 -20.93 3.48 -11.63
C GLN A 51 -20.61 2.06 -11.14
N GLN A 52 -20.41 1.12 -12.05
CA GLN A 52 -19.92 -0.22 -11.70
C GLN A 52 -18.45 -0.17 -11.28
N GLY A 53 -17.64 0.69 -11.90
CA GLY A 53 -16.28 0.98 -11.45
C GLY A 53 -16.25 1.47 -9.99
N LYS A 54 -17.04 2.50 -9.66
CA LYS A 54 -17.17 3.03 -8.28
C LYS A 54 -17.65 1.98 -7.29
N ALA A 55 -18.66 1.19 -7.64
CA ALA A 55 -19.15 0.10 -6.80
C ALA A 55 -18.08 -0.98 -6.58
N SER A 56 -17.29 -1.28 -7.61
CA SER A 56 -16.21 -2.26 -7.53
C SER A 56 -15.08 -1.76 -6.62
N CYS A 57 -14.71 -0.48 -6.71
CA CYS A 57 -13.75 0.15 -5.81
C CYS A 57 -14.20 0.12 -4.35
N GLN A 58 -15.49 0.39 -4.12
CA GLN A 58 -16.11 0.28 -2.79
C GLN A 58 -16.06 -1.14 -2.22
N ASP A 59 -16.35 -2.14 -3.05
CA ASP A 59 -16.29 -3.54 -2.64
C ASP A 59 -14.85 -4.03 -2.40
N ILE A 60 -13.86 -3.44 -3.08
CA ILE A 60 -12.42 -3.68 -2.80
C ILE A 60 -12.00 -3.01 -1.49
N GLY A 61 -12.55 -1.85 -1.14
CA GLY A 61 -12.25 -1.12 0.09
C GLY A 61 -11.86 0.35 -0.09
N TYR A 62 -11.81 0.85 -1.33
CA TYR A 62 -11.62 2.27 -1.65
C TYR A 62 -12.94 3.04 -1.58
N SER A 63 -12.90 4.35 -1.35
CA SER A 63 -14.11 5.16 -1.45
C SER A 63 -14.60 5.23 -2.90
N ARG A 64 -15.92 5.38 -3.11
CA ARG A 64 -16.49 5.62 -4.44
C ARG A 64 -15.95 6.90 -5.08
N ASP A 65 -15.56 7.88 -4.26
CA ASP A 65 -15.09 9.18 -4.72
C ASP A 65 -13.62 9.18 -5.14
N THR A 66 -12.86 8.15 -4.76
CA THR A 66 -11.46 8.00 -5.19
C THR A 66 -11.33 7.28 -6.52
N HIS A 67 -12.40 6.64 -7.01
CA HIS A 67 -12.43 6.01 -8.32
C HIS A 67 -11.86 6.96 -9.38
N PHE A 68 -10.81 6.48 -10.07
CA PHE A 68 -10.05 7.31 -11.00
C PHE A 68 -10.51 7.10 -12.43
N LYS A 69 -10.44 5.86 -12.92
CA LYS A 69 -10.91 5.51 -14.26
C LYS A 69 -11.24 4.04 -14.40
N SER A 70 -12.19 3.76 -15.28
CA SER A 70 -12.45 2.43 -15.82
C SER A 70 -11.96 2.36 -17.25
N GLY A 71 -11.43 1.21 -17.66
CA GLY A 71 -10.94 0.98 -19.01
C GLY A 71 -11.35 -0.39 -19.54
N GLN A 72 -10.81 -0.74 -20.70
CA GLN A 72 -11.00 -2.05 -21.29
C GLN A 72 -9.68 -2.62 -21.81
N GLN A 73 -9.59 -3.94 -21.83
CA GLN A 73 -8.54 -4.67 -22.53
C GLN A 73 -9.09 -6.00 -23.05
N THR A 74 -8.32 -6.72 -23.87
CA THR A 74 -8.70 -8.03 -24.37
C THR A 74 -8.05 -9.12 -23.53
N THR A 75 -8.82 -10.09 -23.05
CA THR A 75 -8.26 -11.26 -22.37
C THR A 75 -9.08 -12.50 -22.68
N ASP A 76 -8.39 -13.63 -22.89
CA ASP A 76 -9.05 -14.91 -23.07
C ASP A 76 -9.42 -15.50 -21.71
N SER A 77 -10.67 -15.92 -21.57
CA SER A 77 -11.15 -16.60 -20.37
C SER A 77 -11.93 -17.86 -20.75
N PRO A 78 -11.25 -19.02 -20.80
CA PRO A 78 -11.89 -20.30 -21.16
C PRO A 78 -13.07 -20.67 -20.26
N GLY A 79 -13.06 -20.21 -19.00
CA GLY A 79 -14.15 -20.45 -18.05
C GLY A 79 -15.28 -19.40 -18.08
N GLY A 80 -15.22 -18.43 -19.00
CA GLY A 80 -16.25 -17.42 -19.20
C GLY A 80 -16.03 -16.12 -18.42
N PHE A 81 -17.02 -15.23 -18.49
CA PHE A 81 -16.96 -13.85 -18.00
C PHE A 81 -18.10 -13.56 -17.02
N LEU A 82 -18.01 -12.44 -16.32
CA LEU A 82 -19.12 -11.87 -15.57
C LEU A 82 -19.63 -10.61 -16.28
N SER A 83 -20.90 -10.59 -16.66
CA SER A 83 -21.54 -9.47 -17.38
C SER A 83 -22.50 -8.72 -16.47
N VAL A 84 -22.68 -7.42 -16.72
CA VAL A 84 -23.58 -6.56 -15.95
C VAL A 84 -25.04 -6.89 -16.28
N LYS A 85 -25.89 -7.03 -15.24
CA LYS A 85 -27.33 -7.23 -15.40
C LYS A 85 -27.99 -5.99 -15.99
N ARG A 86 -29.00 -6.19 -16.86
CA ARG A 86 -29.78 -5.09 -17.49
C ARG A 86 -30.44 -4.13 -16.50
N SER A 87 -30.82 -4.60 -15.31
CA SER A 87 -31.35 -3.78 -14.21
C SER A 87 -30.37 -3.82 -13.06
N SER A 88 -29.47 -2.84 -12.99
CA SER A 88 -28.48 -2.72 -11.92
C SER A 88 -28.76 -1.49 -11.05
N ASN A 89 -28.74 -1.67 -9.73
CA ASN A 89 -28.74 -0.54 -8.80
C ASN A 89 -27.30 -0.05 -8.63
N HIS A 90 -27.01 1.17 -9.07
CA HIS A 90 -25.67 1.77 -9.03
C HIS A 90 -25.09 1.96 -7.63
N GLN A 91 -25.93 1.98 -6.60
CA GLN A 91 -25.52 2.06 -5.19
C GLN A 91 -25.29 0.68 -4.56
N ALA A 92 -25.70 -0.41 -5.22
CA ALA A 92 -25.47 -1.75 -4.71
C ALA A 92 -24.02 -2.21 -4.97
N SER A 93 -23.56 -3.17 -4.18
CA SER A 93 -22.33 -3.92 -4.44
C SER A 93 -22.29 -4.48 -5.87
N ILE A 94 -21.10 -4.50 -6.50
CA ILE A 94 -20.90 -5.06 -7.85
C ILE A 94 -21.27 -6.55 -7.89
N LEU A 95 -21.07 -7.27 -6.78
CA LEU A 95 -21.38 -8.69 -6.66
C LEU A 95 -22.86 -9.00 -6.92
N ARG A 96 -23.77 -8.06 -6.64
CA ARG A 96 -25.22 -8.23 -6.90
C ARG A 96 -25.61 -7.83 -8.32
N GLN A 97 -24.74 -7.13 -9.03
CA GLN A 97 -24.98 -6.59 -10.37
C GLN A 97 -24.46 -7.49 -11.49
N LEU A 98 -23.69 -8.53 -11.17
CA LEU A 98 -23.06 -9.42 -12.15
C LEU A 98 -23.78 -10.76 -12.33
N VAL A 99 -23.66 -11.32 -13.52
CA VAL A 99 -24.19 -12.63 -13.93
C VAL A 99 -23.16 -13.33 -14.81
N LEU A 100 -23.04 -14.66 -14.66
CA LEU A 100 -22.15 -15.46 -15.49
C LEU A 100 -22.58 -15.43 -16.96
N SER A 101 -21.60 -15.19 -17.84
CA SER A 101 -21.76 -15.24 -19.30
C SER A 101 -20.68 -16.14 -19.90
N LYS A 102 -21.05 -16.91 -20.92
CA LYS A 102 -20.08 -17.75 -21.66
C LYS A 102 -19.24 -16.94 -22.65
N SER A 103 -19.71 -15.77 -23.04
CA SER A 103 -19.05 -14.91 -24.02
C SER A 103 -19.07 -13.45 -23.58
N CYS A 104 -18.11 -12.70 -24.09
CA CYS A 104 -18.03 -11.25 -23.96
C CYS A 104 -17.64 -10.67 -25.31
N SER A 105 -18.27 -9.58 -25.73
CA SER A 105 -18.06 -8.98 -27.06
C SER A 105 -16.58 -8.67 -27.33
N ASN A 106 -15.98 -9.41 -28.26
CA ASN A 106 -14.54 -9.38 -28.61
C ASN A 106 -13.60 -9.65 -27.43
N ASN A 107 -14.04 -10.43 -26.42
CA ASN A 107 -13.27 -10.70 -25.21
C ASN A 107 -12.81 -9.44 -24.46
N ARG A 108 -13.56 -8.34 -24.60
CA ARG A 108 -13.23 -7.05 -23.97
C ARG A 108 -13.67 -7.02 -22.52
N VAL A 109 -12.70 -6.99 -21.61
CA VAL A 109 -12.92 -7.04 -20.17
C VAL A 109 -12.55 -5.71 -19.52
N ALA A 110 -13.20 -5.40 -18.41
CA ALA A 110 -13.02 -4.15 -17.69
C ALA A 110 -11.66 -4.11 -16.96
N THR A 111 -11.00 -2.96 -17.01
CA THR A 111 -9.89 -2.59 -16.13
C THR A 111 -10.34 -1.50 -15.17
N LEU A 112 -9.75 -1.45 -13.98
CA LEU A 112 -10.23 -0.57 -12.90
C LEU A 112 -9.08 0.02 -12.10
N GLN A 113 -9.02 1.36 -12.05
CA GLN A 113 -8.15 2.09 -11.14
C GLN A 113 -8.98 2.85 -10.12
N CYS A 114 -8.82 2.49 -8.84
CA CYS A 114 -9.62 3.02 -7.73
C CYS A 114 -9.05 4.27 -7.06
N THR A 115 -7.87 4.69 -7.48
CA THR A 115 -7.20 5.92 -7.12
C THR A 115 -6.18 6.25 -8.21
N ASP A 116 -5.93 7.52 -8.46
CA ASP A 116 -4.75 7.94 -9.24
C ASP A 116 -3.52 7.71 -8.36
N CYS A 117 -2.63 6.80 -8.75
CA CYS A 117 -1.53 6.35 -7.90
C CYS A 117 -0.25 6.10 -8.70
N GLY A 118 0.88 6.04 -7.98
CA GLY A 118 2.16 5.55 -8.51
C GLY A 118 2.78 6.46 -9.57
N SER A 119 2.21 7.63 -9.82
CA SER A 119 2.76 8.61 -10.76
C SER A 119 3.80 9.48 -10.06
N ARG A 120 5.02 9.49 -10.60
CA ARG A 120 6.15 10.35 -10.18
C ARG A 120 6.50 11.29 -11.34
N GLY A 121 6.85 12.54 -11.05
CA GLY A 121 7.43 13.44 -12.06
C GLY A 121 8.81 12.94 -12.49
N ASN A 122 9.28 13.28 -13.70
CA ASN A 122 10.60 12.86 -14.16
C ASN A 122 11.69 13.38 -13.21
N SER A 123 12.37 12.46 -12.52
CA SER A 123 13.59 12.72 -11.75
C SER A 123 14.62 11.67 -12.11
N SER A 124 15.88 12.08 -12.31
CA SER A 124 17.00 11.17 -12.57
C SER A 124 17.36 10.38 -11.32
N GLU A 125 17.69 9.11 -11.51
CA GLU A 125 18.25 8.20 -10.51
C GLU A 125 19.56 8.74 -9.92
N ALA A 126 19.85 8.40 -8.67
CA ALA A 126 21.17 8.54 -8.08
C ALA A 126 21.67 7.23 -7.48
N PRO A 127 22.95 6.90 -7.63
CA PRO A 127 23.52 5.61 -7.23
C PRO A 127 23.71 5.43 -5.71
N GLY A 128 23.26 6.33 -4.85
CA GLY A 128 23.42 6.21 -3.39
C GLY A 128 22.50 7.13 -2.58
N PRO A 129 22.53 7.02 -1.22
CA PRO A 129 21.73 7.85 -0.34
C PRO A 129 21.99 9.34 -0.57
N GLN A 130 20.94 10.08 -0.89
CA GLN A 130 21.02 11.52 -1.09
C GLN A 130 19.76 12.23 -0.60
N LEU A 131 19.84 13.56 -0.49
CA LEU A 131 18.68 14.39 -0.24
C LEU A 131 17.68 14.25 -1.38
N ALA A 132 16.45 13.90 -1.04
CA ALA A 132 15.37 13.81 -2.01
C ALA A 132 14.96 15.22 -2.48
N PRO A 133 14.88 15.45 -3.80
CA PRO A 133 14.34 16.70 -4.31
C PRO A 133 12.90 16.95 -3.85
N VAL A 134 12.53 18.21 -3.66
CA VAL A 134 11.16 18.59 -3.27
C VAL A 134 10.14 18.01 -4.27
N GLY A 135 9.23 17.16 -3.79
CA GLY A 135 8.16 16.58 -4.60
C GLY A 135 8.56 15.35 -5.42
N SER A 136 9.78 14.82 -5.26
CA SER A 136 10.20 13.58 -5.92
C SER A 136 9.46 12.34 -5.39
N TRP A 137 8.96 12.37 -4.15
CA TRP A 137 8.24 11.25 -3.52
C TRP A 137 6.90 11.71 -2.97
N PRO A 138 5.89 11.89 -3.84
CA PRO A 138 4.65 12.57 -3.47
C PRO A 138 3.76 11.76 -2.51
N TRP A 139 4.07 10.48 -2.29
CA TRP A 139 3.41 9.63 -1.30
C TRP A 139 4.08 9.63 0.07
N GLN A 140 5.31 10.12 0.19
CA GLN A 140 6.02 10.15 1.47
C GLN A 140 5.28 11.05 2.46
N VAL A 141 5.14 10.55 3.70
CA VAL A 141 4.65 11.36 4.81
C VAL A 141 5.64 11.39 5.96
N SER A 142 5.54 12.45 6.76
CA SER A 142 6.19 12.55 8.07
C SER A 142 5.12 12.56 9.15
N LEU A 143 5.17 11.59 10.06
CA LEU A 143 4.23 11.42 11.16
C LEU A 143 4.83 12.03 12.42
N HIS A 144 4.18 13.06 12.97
CA HIS A 144 4.66 13.79 14.14
C HIS A 144 3.82 13.49 15.38
N VAL A 145 4.48 13.44 16.53
CA VAL A 145 3.86 13.44 17.86
C VAL A 145 4.52 14.53 18.69
N ALA A 146 3.70 15.39 19.31
CA ALA A 146 4.17 16.53 20.09
C ALA A 146 5.15 17.45 19.32
N GLY A 147 4.88 17.67 18.02
CA GLY A 147 5.67 18.55 17.16
C GLY A 147 6.91 17.90 16.53
N SER A 148 7.33 16.73 16.98
CA SER A 148 8.53 16.05 16.47
C SER A 148 8.19 14.86 15.58
N HIS A 149 8.97 14.67 14.51
CA HIS A 149 8.93 13.46 13.67
C HIS A 149 9.11 12.20 14.53
N ARG A 150 8.31 11.18 14.24
CA ARG A 150 8.37 9.86 14.89
C ARG A 150 8.62 8.74 13.90
N CYS A 151 7.90 8.76 12.78
CA CYS A 151 7.98 7.76 11.73
C CYS A 151 7.58 8.39 10.40
N GLY A 152 7.95 7.75 9.30
CA GLY A 152 7.35 8.00 8.00
C GLY A 152 6.18 7.06 7.70
N GLY A 153 5.76 7.09 6.45
CA GLY A 153 4.74 6.22 5.88
C GLY A 153 4.45 6.59 4.44
N ALA A 154 3.42 5.97 3.87
CA ALA A 154 2.99 6.19 2.49
C ALA A 154 1.50 6.49 2.36
N ILE A 155 1.17 7.51 1.57
CA ILE A 155 -0.19 7.77 1.10
C ILE A 155 -0.60 6.65 0.15
N ILE A 156 -1.68 5.93 0.45
CA ILE A 156 -2.22 4.85 -0.41
C ILE A 156 -3.58 5.22 -1.02
N SER A 157 -4.22 6.26 -0.50
CA SER A 157 -5.37 6.94 -1.10
C SER A 157 -5.55 8.31 -0.43
N PRO A 158 -6.41 9.21 -0.94
CA PRO A 158 -6.59 10.55 -0.38
C PRO A 158 -6.85 10.62 1.14
N ARG A 159 -7.44 9.60 1.77
CA ARG A 159 -7.69 9.58 3.23
C ARG A 159 -6.85 8.57 4.01
N TRP A 160 -6.05 7.75 3.34
CA TRP A 160 -5.41 6.60 3.97
C TRP A 160 -3.91 6.60 3.79
N ILE A 161 -3.22 6.38 4.91
CA ILE A 161 -1.78 6.25 5.00
C ILE A 161 -1.46 4.87 5.57
N VAL A 162 -0.47 4.19 4.99
CA VAL A 162 0.18 3.01 5.56
C VAL A 162 1.43 3.46 6.31
N THR A 163 1.66 2.86 7.48
CA THR A 163 2.87 3.02 8.30
C THR A 163 3.08 1.72 9.09
N ALA A 164 4.08 1.68 9.97
CA ALA A 164 4.35 0.52 10.81
C ALA A 164 3.51 0.52 12.10
N ALA A 165 3.16 -0.67 12.59
CA ALA A 165 2.45 -0.85 13.86
C ALA A 165 3.30 -0.41 15.06
N HIS A 166 4.62 -0.59 15.03
CA HIS A 166 5.49 -0.19 16.12
C HIS A 166 5.49 1.31 16.36
N CYS A 167 5.34 2.12 15.30
CA CYS A 167 5.21 3.58 15.37
C CYS A 167 4.03 4.01 16.23
N VAL A 168 2.90 3.31 16.08
CA VAL A 168 1.62 3.71 16.65
C VAL A 168 1.21 2.92 17.90
N SER A 169 1.83 1.76 18.13
CA SER A 169 1.47 0.84 19.22
C SER A 169 1.50 1.46 20.61
N ARG A 170 2.43 2.41 20.84
CA ARG A 170 2.56 3.15 22.11
C ARG A 170 1.77 4.46 22.15
N THR A 171 1.27 4.92 21.01
CA THR A 171 0.52 6.17 20.86
C THR A 171 -0.70 5.93 19.95
N PRO A 172 -1.72 5.20 20.44
CA PRO A 172 -2.87 4.83 19.61
C PRO A 172 -3.89 5.98 19.41
N SER A 173 -3.80 7.05 20.20
CA SER A 173 -4.71 8.19 20.16
C SER A 173 -4.53 9.01 18.87
N PRO A 174 -5.55 9.11 17.99
CA PRO A 174 -5.47 9.89 16.75
C PRO A 174 -5.10 11.36 16.96
N GLU A 175 -5.64 12.00 18.00
CA GLU A 175 -5.41 13.41 18.34
C GLU A 175 -3.96 13.74 18.73
N ALA A 176 -3.14 12.73 19.04
CA ALA A 176 -1.73 12.91 19.32
C ALA A 176 -0.87 13.06 18.05
N TRP A 177 -1.43 12.72 16.88
CA TRP A 177 -0.72 12.65 15.62
C TRP A 177 -1.02 13.83 14.70
N ALA A 178 0.03 14.34 14.09
CA ALA A 178 -0.02 15.30 13.00
C ALA A 178 0.69 14.70 11.78
N VAL A 179 0.04 14.75 10.61
CA VAL A 179 0.61 14.21 9.36
C VAL A 179 1.06 15.37 8.48
N TYR A 180 2.34 15.36 8.11
CA TYR A 180 2.89 16.29 7.12
C TYR A 180 3.17 15.57 5.80
N VAL A 181 2.85 16.24 4.70
CA VAL A 181 3.00 15.74 3.32
C VAL A 181 3.74 16.77 2.48
N GLY A 182 4.45 16.33 1.45
CA GLY A 182 5.15 17.23 0.53
C GLY A 182 6.34 18.00 1.15
N ILE A 183 6.80 17.60 2.33
CA ILE A 183 7.97 18.17 3.02
C ILE A 183 9.21 17.31 2.77
N VAL A 184 10.39 17.93 2.71
CA VAL A 184 11.68 17.24 2.54
C VAL A 184 12.75 17.70 3.53
N ASP A 185 12.44 18.69 4.36
CA ASP A 185 13.39 19.33 5.27
C ASP A 185 12.70 19.75 6.58
N PRO A 186 13.46 20.10 7.64
CA PRO A 186 12.90 20.46 8.94
C PRO A 186 12.04 21.72 8.96
N LEU A 187 12.17 22.61 7.97
CA LEU A 187 11.38 23.83 7.86
C LEU A 187 10.03 23.58 7.18
N GLY A 188 9.87 22.46 6.47
CA GLY A 188 8.64 22.06 5.81
C GLY A 188 7.37 22.25 6.66
N PRO A 189 7.33 21.80 7.93
CA PRO A 189 6.20 22.01 8.84
C PRO A 189 5.79 23.47 9.09
N LEU A 190 6.69 24.44 8.89
CA LEU A 190 6.37 25.87 9.03
C LEU A 190 5.54 26.41 7.87
N PHE A 191 5.63 25.77 6.70
CA PHE A 191 5.01 26.23 5.45
C PHE A 191 3.92 25.30 4.93
N ASN A 192 3.79 24.10 5.51
CA ASN A 192 2.81 23.09 5.11
C ASN A 192 1.93 22.74 6.32
N PRO A 193 0.62 23.01 6.27
CA PRO A 193 -0.27 22.69 7.38
C PRO A 193 -0.36 21.17 7.57
N ALA A 194 -0.38 20.75 8.83
CA ALA A 194 -0.58 19.34 9.17
C ALA A 194 -2.01 18.88 8.89
N TYR A 195 -2.15 17.64 8.45
CA TYR A 195 -3.43 16.94 8.40
C TYR A 195 -3.72 16.25 9.72
N ALA A 196 -4.95 16.44 10.22
CA ALA A 196 -5.43 15.76 11.41
C ALA A 196 -5.77 14.29 11.14
N VAL A 197 -5.52 13.43 12.12
CA VAL A 197 -5.83 12.00 12.06
C VAL A 197 -7.16 11.74 12.73
N SER A 198 -8.05 11.03 12.05
CA SER A 198 -9.35 10.60 12.59
C SER A 198 -9.29 9.20 13.20
N ARG A 199 -8.42 8.31 12.69
CA ARG A 199 -8.23 6.95 13.21
C ARG A 199 -6.80 6.46 13.04
N VAL A 200 -6.37 5.65 14.00
CA VAL A 200 -5.12 4.90 13.99
C VAL A 200 -5.46 3.43 14.21
N ILE A 201 -5.00 2.55 13.31
CA ILE A 201 -5.37 1.14 13.27
C ILE A 201 -4.10 0.31 13.12
N ALA A 202 -3.58 -0.25 14.21
CA ALA A 202 -2.50 -1.23 14.15
C ALA A 202 -3.05 -2.62 13.83
N HIS A 203 -2.26 -3.46 13.16
CA HIS A 203 -2.62 -4.86 12.93
C HIS A 203 -2.89 -5.58 14.26
N GLU A 204 -4.04 -6.26 14.36
CA GLU A 204 -4.51 -6.84 15.63
C GLU A 204 -3.61 -7.98 16.15
N GLN A 205 -2.81 -8.55 15.25
CA GLN A 205 -1.82 -9.60 15.54
C GLN A 205 -0.37 -9.09 15.54
N TYR A 206 -0.16 -7.78 15.62
CA TYR A 206 1.18 -7.22 15.75
C TYR A 206 1.89 -7.75 17.00
N ASN A 207 3.13 -8.21 16.84
CA ASN A 207 3.96 -8.70 17.94
C ASN A 207 5.21 -7.82 18.09
N GLY A 208 5.27 -7.05 19.17
CA GLY A 208 6.39 -6.13 19.44
C GLY A 208 7.75 -6.79 19.70
N GLN A 209 7.79 -8.10 20.00
CA GLN A 209 9.04 -8.83 20.19
C GLN A 209 9.59 -9.39 18.89
N THR A 210 8.73 -10.02 18.07
CA THR A 210 9.14 -10.64 16.80
C THR A 210 9.06 -9.68 15.62
N ARG A 211 8.44 -8.51 15.79
CA ARG A 211 8.08 -7.55 14.73
C ARG A 211 7.17 -8.14 13.65
N GLN A 212 6.50 -9.25 13.93
CA GLN A 212 5.52 -9.83 13.01
C GLN A 212 4.27 -8.95 12.93
N ASN A 213 3.70 -8.87 11.73
CA ASN A 213 2.57 -8.04 11.36
C ASN A 213 2.77 -6.56 11.69
N ASP A 214 3.97 -6.02 11.45
CA ASP A 214 4.30 -4.62 11.73
C ASP A 214 3.75 -3.68 10.65
N VAL A 215 2.43 -3.58 10.60
CA VAL A 215 1.68 -2.72 9.67
C VAL A 215 0.53 -2.02 10.39
N ALA A 216 0.31 -0.76 10.05
CA ALA A 216 -0.77 0.06 10.55
C ALA A 216 -1.34 0.95 9.44
N LEU A 217 -2.58 1.39 9.66
CA LEU A 217 -3.23 2.40 8.87
C LEU A 217 -3.55 3.63 9.71
N MET A 218 -3.37 4.79 9.11
CA MET A 218 -3.89 6.05 9.63
C MET A 218 -4.93 6.60 8.65
N LYS A 219 -6.10 6.95 9.18
CA LYS A 219 -7.16 7.63 8.42
C LYS A 219 -7.09 9.12 8.72
N LEU A 220 -7.00 9.94 7.69
CA LEU A 220 -7.06 11.39 7.81
C LEU A 220 -8.50 11.86 8.05
N PHE A 221 -8.65 12.98 8.77
CA PHE A 221 -9.96 13.60 9.00
C PHE A 221 -10.51 14.25 7.73
N GLU A 222 -9.65 14.95 6.97
CA GLU A 222 -9.96 15.48 5.64
C GLU A 222 -9.17 14.73 4.56
N PRO A 223 -9.70 14.60 3.33
CA PRO A 223 -8.96 14.01 2.24
C PRO A 223 -7.84 14.94 1.78
N LEU A 224 -6.70 14.35 1.40
CA LEU A 224 -5.65 15.05 0.68
C LEU A 224 -6.16 15.53 -0.68
N ASP A 225 -5.89 16.78 -1.00
CA ASP A 225 -6.17 17.31 -2.33
C ASP A 225 -5.00 17.03 -3.28
N ALA A 226 -5.04 15.86 -3.92
CA ALA A 226 -4.05 15.45 -4.92
C ALA A 226 -4.12 16.28 -6.21
N THR A 227 -5.17 17.10 -6.41
CA THR A 227 -5.31 17.99 -7.57
C THR A 227 -4.68 19.36 -7.32
N ALA A 228 -4.61 19.80 -6.06
CA ALA A 228 -4.01 21.07 -5.69
C ALA A 228 -2.47 21.09 -5.79
N SER A 229 -1.81 19.93 -5.72
CA SER A 229 -0.35 19.86 -5.73
C SER A 229 0.18 18.56 -6.35
N SER A 230 1.12 18.68 -7.28
CA SER A 230 1.86 17.53 -7.81
C SER A 230 2.75 16.85 -6.76
N LYS A 231 2.97 17.49 -5.60
CA LYS A 231 3.82 17.00 -4.50
C LYS A 231 3.08 16.05 -3.56
N VAL A 232 1.79 15.81 -3.75
CA VAL A 232 0.97 14.95 -2.88
C VAL A 232 0.16 14.01 -3.74
N ARG A 233 0.56 12.73 -3.79
CA ARG A 233 -0.11 11.69 -4.58
C ARG A 233 0.04 10.33 -3.91
N PRO A 234 -0.97 9.47 -4.00
CA PRO A 234 -0.85 8.09 -3.54
C PRO A 234 0.20 7.28 -4.31
N VAL A 235 0.84 6.32 -3.63
CA VAL A 235 1.55 5.20 -4.27
C VAL A 235 0.56 4.06 -4.53
N CYS A 236 0.79 3.25 -5.57
CA CYS A 236 -0.10 2.12 -5.84
C CYS A 236 0.14 0.98 -4.83
N LEU A 237 -0.94 0.40 -4.30
CA LEU A 237 -0.86 -0.89 -3.62
C LEU A 237 -0.67 -2.01 -4.66
N PRO A 238 0.14 -3.05 -4.38
CA PRO A 238 0.33 -4.17 -5.29
C PRO A 238 -0.99 -4.85 -5.63
N ASN A 239 -1.29 -5.00 -6.92
CA ASN A 239 -2.44 -5.76 -7.38
C ASN A 239 -2.23 -7.28 -7.15
N ALA A 240 -3.32 -8.04 -7.14
CA ALA A 240 -3.24 -9.49 -7.07
C ALA A 240 -2.43 -10.03 -8.26
N GLY A 241 -1.55 -11.01 -8.01
CA GLY A 241 -0.73 -11.60 -9.07
C GLY A 241 0.31 -10.67 -9.69
N LEU A 242 0.49 -9.43 -9.18
CA LEU A 242 1.60 -8.57 -9.59
C LEU A 242 2.93 -9.27 -9.26
N ASN A 243 3.75 -9.49 -10.29
CA ASN A 243 5.04 -10.14 -10.16
C ASN A 243 6.15 -9.10 -10.03
N ILE A 244 6.87 -9.13 -8.91
CA ILE A 244 7.84 -8.09 -8.50
C ILE A 244 9.23 -8.72 -8.36
N THR A 245 9.52 -9.74 -9.16
CA THR A 245 10.79 -10.47 -9.07
C THR A 245 11.97 -9.64 -9.57
N GLU A 246 11.75 -8.77 -10.57
CA GLU A 246 12.79 -7.95 -11.19
C GLU A 246 12.18 -6.59 -11.56
N PRO A 247 11.96 -5.70 -10.58
CA PRO A 247 11.48 -4.36 -10.87
C PRO A 247 12.51 -3.57 -11.68
N GLU A 248 12.03 -2.58 -12.45
CA GLU A 248 12.90 -1.66 -13.21
C GLU A 248 13.79 -0.85 -12.26
N GLU A 249 13.20 -0.40 -11.16
CA GLU A 249 13.88 0.37 -10.11
C GLU A 249 13.27 0.02 -8.74
N SER A 250 14.05 0.10 -7.67
CA SER A 250 13.56 -0.04 -6.30
C SER A 250 14.27 0.95 -5.38
N LEU A 251 13.51 1.73 -4.62
CA LEU A 251 14.07 2.69 -3.67
C LEU A 251 13.34 2.69 -2.35
N VAL A 252 14.06 3.19 -1.36
CA VAL A 252 13.55 3.49 -0.04
C VAL A 252 13.66 4.99 0.20
N THR A 253 12.69 5.52 0.93
CA THR A 253 12.67 6.92 1.35
C THR A 253 12.38 7.01 2.84
N TYR A 254 13.09 7.90 3.52
CA TYR A 254 13.02 8.03 4.97
C TYR A 254 13.52 9.40 5.42
N PHE A 255 13.10 9.84 6.60
CA PHE A 255 13.62 11.06 7.22
C PHE A 255 14.83 10.72 8.08
N GLY A 256 16.01 11.25 7.72
CA GLY A 256 17.28 10.98 8.40
C GLY A 256 18.15 12.22 8.53
N SER A 257 19.18 12.16 9.39
CA SER A 257 20.17 13.24 9.51
C SER A 257 21.03 13.31 8.25
N ALA A 258 21.25 14.51 7.72
CA ALA A 258 22.11 14.71 6.56
C ALA A 258 23.61 14.51 6.87
N THR A 259 24.01 14.70 8.14
CA THR A 259 25.39 14.49 8.63
C THR A 259 25.37 13.97 10.07
N ASN A 260 26.49 13.37 10.52
CA ASN A 260 26.67 12.95 11.91
C ASN A 260 26.67 14.13 12.92
N GLU A 261 26.82 15.36 12.43
CA GLU A 261 26.90 16.58 13.25
C GLU A 261 25.54 17.28 13.44
N ASP A 262 24.56 16.99 12.57
CA ASP A 262 23.24 17.63 12.56
C ASP A 262 22.12 16.68 13.06
N SER A 263 22.36 16.10 14.25
CA SER A 263 21.51 15.04 14.84
C SER A 263 20.07 15.48 15.19
N GLY A 264 19.76 16.78 15.09
CA GLY A 264 18.41 17.33 15.34
C GLY A 264 17.58 17.60 14.07
N SER A 265 18.21 17.68 12.90
CA SER A 265 17.57 18.09 11.65
C SER A 265 17.37 16.89 10.73
N LEU A 266 16.11 16.51 10.50
CA LEU A 266 15.77 15.40 9.61
C LEU A 266 15.39 15.91 8.22
N TYR A 267 16.06 15.36 7.22
CA TYR A 267 15.79 15.61 5.80
C TYR A 267 15.25 14.34 5.16
N LEU A 268 14.42 14.49 4.13
CA LEU A 268 13.99 13.36 3.34
C LEU A 268 15.17 12.85 2.50
N MET A 269 15.51 11.60 2.72
CA MET A 269 16.55 10.88 2.01
C MET A 269 15.91 9.89 1.04
N GLU A 270 16.58 9.62 -0.08
CA GLU A 270 16.25 8.53 -1.01
C GLU A 270 17.49 7.65 -1.22
N ALA A 271 17.30 6.34 -1.35
CA ALA A 271 18.37 5.40 -1.65
C ALA A 271 17.89 4.25 -2.56
N ALA A 272 18.67 3.95 -3.60
CA ALA A 272 18.45 2.79 -4.46
C ALA A 272 18.79 1.49 -3.72
N VAL A 273 17.92 0.50 -3.84
CA VAL A 273 18.06 -0.79 -3.15
C VAL A 273 17.75 -1.95 -4.09
N SER A 274 18.33 -3.10 -3.77
CA SER A 274 18.00 -4.38 -4.39
C SER A 274 17.21 -5.25 -3.41
N LEU A 275 16.16 -5.91 -3.90
CA LEU A 275 15.40 -6.90 -3.12
C LEU A 275 16.25 -8.14 -2.87
N ILE A 276 16.31 -8.58 -1.62
CA ILE A 276 17.07 -9.76 -1.21
C ILE A 276 16.11 -10.93 -0.98
N PRO A 277 16.34 -12.10 -1.62
CA PRO A 277 15.51 -13.27 -1.42
C PRO A 277 15.43 -13.68 0.06
N SER A 278 14.24 -14.08 0.52
CA SER A 278 14.02 -14.45 1.93
C SER A 278 14.94 -15.58 2.40
N ALA A 279 15.34 -16.50 1.51
CA ALA A 279 16.28 -17.57 1.83
C ALA A 279 17.68 -17.05 2.16
N GLU A 280 18.16 -16.05 1.42
CA GLU A 280 19.44 -15.39 1.68
C GLU A 280 19.37 -14.55 2.96
N CYS A 281 18.28 -13.79 3.12
CA CYS A 281 18.06 -12.97 4.32
C CYS A 281 17.94 -13.82 5.60
N ASN A 282 17.42 -15.05 5.50
CA ASN A 282 17.36 -16.02 6.60
C ASN A 282 18.61 -16.89 6.76
N SER A 283 19.65 -16.69 5.94
CA SER A 283 20.91 -17.42 6.11
C SER A 283 21.55 -17.14 7.47
N SER A 284 22.44 -18.03 7.91
CA SER A 284 23.20 -17.87 9.16
C SER A 284 24.09 -16.62 9.20
N LYS A 285 24.40 -16.05 8.03
CA LYS A 285 25.19 -14.82 7.88
C LYS A 285 24.37 -13.54 8.09
N ALA A 286 23.05 -13.63 7.98
CA ALA A 286 22.14 -12.50 8.14
C ALA A 286 21.26 -12.67 9.39
N TYR A 287 20.01 -13.10 9.23
CA TYR A 287 19.03 -13.11 10.31
C TYR A 287 18.70 -14.50 10.87
N SER A 288 19.34 -15.57 10.39
CA SER A 288 19.27 -16.92 10.99
C SER A 288 17.83 -17.41 11.25
N GLY A 289 16.95 -17.28 10.25
CA GLY A 289 15.56 -17.75 10.33
C GLY A 289 14.55 -16.80 11.00
N ARG A 290 14.95 -15.56 11.37
CA ARG A 290 14.04 -14.59 12.00
C ARG A 290 13.08 -13.88 11.03
N ILE A 291 13.30 -13.97 9.72
CA ILE A 291 12.49 -13.28 8.70
C ILE A 291 11.30 -14.15 8.34
N SER A 292 10.09 -13.69 8.68
CA SER A 292 8.82 -14.36 8.39
C SER A 292 8.23 -13.92 7.04
N GLN A 293 7.12 -14.55 6.61
CA GLN A 293 6.53 -14.35 5.29
C GLN A 293 5.89 -12.95 5.10
N ASP A 294 5.55 -12.30 6.20
CA ASP A 294 5.08 -10.92 6.29
C ASP A 294 6.21 -9.88 6.26
N MET A 295 7.44 -10.32 6.00
CA MET A 295 8.62 -9.46 5.88
C MET A 295 9.32 -9.62 4.52
N LEU A 296 9.98 -8.55 4.09
CA LEU A 296 10.84 -8.46 2.90
C LEU A 296 12.20 -7.92 3.32
N CYS A 297 13.23 -8.23 2.55
CA CYS A 297 14.56 -7.70 2.75
C CYS A 297 15.01 -6.91 1.54
N ALA A 298 15.69 -5.79 1.79
CA ALA A 298 16.34 -5.01 0.75
C ALA A 298 17.69 -4.51 1.25
N ALA A 299 18.68 -4.42 0.36
CA ALA A 299 19.99 -3.87 0.66
C ALA A 299 20.30 -2.74 -0.32
N GLU A 300 21.02 -1.72 0.16
CA GLU A 300 21.51 -0.65 -0.72
C GLU A 300 22.38 -1.25 -1.83
N SER A 301 22.21 -0.75 -3.06
CA SER A 301 22.93 -1.26 -4.23
C SER A 301 24.43 -0.96 -4.17
N GLU A 302 24.83 0.09 -3.45
CA GLU A 302 26.25 0.46 -3.23
C GLU A 302 26.67 0.19 -1.77
N PRO A 303 27.64 -0.70 -1.52
CA PRO A 303 28.14 -0.99 -0.19
C PRO A 303 29.01 0.16 0.36
N GLY A 304 28.75 0.61 1.60
CA GLY A 304 29.68 1.48 2.35
C GLY A 304 29.21 2.90 2.66
N THR A 305 27.93 3.21 2.44
CA THR A 305 27.32 4.53 2.71
C THR A 305 27.07 4.77 4.21
N GLY A 306 27.08 3.71 5.04
CA GLY A 306 27.08 3.82 6.50
C GLY A 306 25.81 4.43 7.11
N VAL A 307 24.73 4.58 6.34
CA VAL A 307 23.51 5.21 6.84
C VAL A 307 22.70 4.21 7.65
N CYS A 308 22.48 4.57 8.92
CA CYS A 308 21.80 3.76 9.90
C CYS A 308 20.30 4.10 9.90
N HIS A 309 19.49 3.26 9.25
CA HIS A 309 18.04 3.47 9.06
C HIS A 309 17.18 3.13 10.29
N GLN A 310 17.75 3.12 11.50
CA GLN A 310 17.35 2.12 12.51
C GLN A 310 15.90 2.17 12.99
N ASP A 311 15.18 3.28 12.89
CA ASP A 311 13.79 3.35 13.40
C ASP A 311 12.88 4.31 12.61
N SER A 312 13.31 4.80 11.45
CA SER A 312 12.50 5.73 10.64
C SER A 312 11.75 4.95 9.57
N SER A 313 10.59 4.40 9.93
CA SER A 313 9.66 3.78 8.97
C SER A 313 9.48 4.67 7.75
N GLY A 314 9.36 4.06 6.59
CA GLY A 314 9.28 4.76 5.32
C GLY A 314 9.10 3.76 4.17
N PRO A 315 8.57 4.22 3.03
CA PRO A 315 8.13 3.32 1.99
C PRO A 315 9.30 2.78 1.17
N LEU A 316 9.29 1.46 1.00
CA LEU A 316 10.02 0.73 -0.02
C LEU A 316 9.11 0.61 -1.25
N VAL A 317 9.50 1.25 -2.34
CA VAL A 317 8.73 1.32 -3.58
C VAL A 317 9.52 0.76 -4.75
N ALA A 318 8.80 0.24 -5.74
CA ALA A 318 9.40 -0.26 -6.96
C ALA A 318 8.64 0.20 -8.20
N GLN A 319 9.38 0.47 -9.27
CA GLN A 319 8.84 0.86 -10.56
C GLN A 319 8.60 -0.38 -11.44
N MET A 320 7.38 -0.48 -11.98
CA MET A 320 6.99 -1.49 -12.96
C MET A 320 5.96 -0.89 -13.91
N ASP A 321 6.17 -1.03 -15.22
CA ASP A 321 5.26 -0.57 -16.27
C ASP A 321 4.93 0.93 -16.15
N GLY A 322 5.93 1.73 -15.75
CA GLY A 322 5.82 3.18 -15.59
C GLY A 322 5.07 3.64 -14.34
N LEU A 323 4.69 2.74 -13.43
CA LEU A 323 4.05 3.08 -12.14
C LEU A 323 4.90 2.63 -10.95
N TRP A 324 4.80 3.37 -9.85
CA TRP A 324 5.41 3.05 -8.57
C TRP A 324 4.45 2.31 -7.65
N TRP A 325 4.94 1.20 -7.10
CA TRP A 325 4.19 0.27 -6.27
C TRP A 325 4.81 0.17 -4.88
N LEU A 326 3.99 0.20 -3.84
CA LEU A 326 4.43 0.06 -2.45
C LEU A 326 4.68 -1.42 -2.12
N LEU A 327 5.95 -1.79 -1.98
CA LEU A 327 6.33 -3.15 -1.64
C LEU A 327 6.38 -3.37 -0.13
N GLY A 328 6.87 -2.37 0.58
CA GLY A 328 7.12 -2.43 2.00
C GLY A 328 7.10 -1.08 2.69
N ASP A 329 7.09 -1.13 4.02
CA ASP A 329 7.32 0.00 4.90
C ASP A 329 8.38 -0.42 5.93
N GLY A 330 9.31 0.46 6.29
CA GLY A 330 10.46 0.14 7.14
C GLY A 330 10.06 -0.39 8.53
N VAL A 331 10.63 -1.53 8.92
CA VAL A 331 10.30 -2.21 10.19
C VAL A 331 11.47 -2.19 11.16
N TRP A 332 12.64 -2.68 10.72
CA TRP A 332 13.87 -2.77 11.53
C TRP A 332 15.08 -3.10 10.65
N GLY A 333 16.28 -2.99 11.23
CA GLY A 333 17.51 -3.45 10.57
C GLY A 333 18.72 -3.40 11.50
N GLU A 334 19.64 -4.36 11.34
CA GLU A 334 20.87 -4.45 12.12
C GLU A 334 22.09 -3.81 11.40
N HIS A 335 21.84 -2.92 10.43
CA HIS A 335 22.88 -2.31 9.57
C HIS A 335 23.89 -1.45 10.34
N CYS A 336 23.55 -1.03 11.55
CA CYS A 336 24.32 -0.05 12.33
C CYS A 336 25.31 -0.67 13.32
N ASN A 337 25.32 -2.00 13.46
CA ASN A 337 26.20 -2.71 14.40
C ASN A 337 27.49 -3.22 13.72
N GLY A 338 27.89 -2.63 12.59
CA GLY A 338 29.04 -3.07 11.78
C GLY A 338 28.82 -4.40 11.04
N GLN A 339 27.62 -4.97 11.11
CA GLN A 339 27.20 -6.15 10.37
C GLN A 339 26.33 -5.67 9.21
N ASN A 340 26.88 -5.67 7.99
CA ASN A 340 26.24 -5.23 6.75
C ASN A 340 25.03 -6.14 6.36
N LYS A 341 23.97 -6.17 7.18
CA LYS A 341 22.78 -7.03 7.00
C LYS A 341 21.65 -6.28 6.32
N PRO A 342 20.93 -6.87 5.35
CA PRO A 342 19.84 -6.18 4.63
C PRO A 342 18.81 -5.53 5.58
N GLY A 343 18.25 -4.38 5.19
CA GLY A 343 17.12 -3.78 5.90
C GLY A 343 15.87 -4.67 5.78
N VAL A 344 15.02 -4.65 6.81
CA VAL A 344 13.79 -5.46 6.87
C VAL A 344 12.56 -4.56 6.81
N TYR A 345 11.66 -4.89 5.89
CA TYR A 345 10.45 -4.15 5.57
C TYR A 345 9.23 -5.06 5.73
N THR A 346 8.07 -4.49 6.05
CA THR A 346 6.82 -5.27 6.04
C THR A 346 6.49 -5.65 4.59
N ASN A 347 5.92 -6.82 4.37
CA ASN A 347 5.47 -7.25 3.06
C ASN A 347 4.05 -6.74 2.82
N ILE A 348 3.89 -5.61 2.13
CA ILE A 348 2.56 -5.03 1.89
C ILE A 348 1.66 -5.98 1.11
N LYS A 349 2.22 -6.75 0.16
CA LYS A 349 1.48 -7.78 -0.58
C LYS A 349 0.89 -8.84 0.36
N HIS A 350 1.60 -9.21 1.42
CA HIS A 350 1.09 -10.14 2.45
C HIS A 350 -0.10 -9.55 3.21
N HIS A 351 -0.09 -8.24 3.46
CA HIS A 351 -1.10 -7.54 4.25
C HIS A 351 -2.25 -6.90 3.45
N LEU A 352 -2.29 -7.03 2.12
CA LEU A 352 -3.33 -6.40 1.27
C LEU A 352 -4.75 -6.68 1.74
N ASN A 353 -5.06 -7.94 2.07
CA ASN A 353 -6.38 -8.30 2.56
C ASN A 353 -6.72 -7.56 3.86
N TRP A 354 -5.76 -7.49 4.80
CA TRP A 354 -5.95 -6.75 6.04
C TRP A 354 -6.16 -5.25 5.75
N ILE A 355 -5.32 -4.64 4.91
CA ILE A 355 -5.41 -3.23 4.52
C ILE A 355 -6.80 -2.91 3.94
N TYR A 356 -7.22 -3.64 2.91
CA TYR A 356 -8.50 -3.44 2.24
C TYR A 356 -9.69 -3.63 3.17
N ARG A 357 -9.64 -4.61 4.07
CA ARG A 357 -10.69 -4.83 5.07
C ARG A 357 -10.82 -3.65 6.03
N GLN A 358 -9.70 -3.14 6.54
CA GLN A 358 -9.74 -2.00 7.46
C GLN A 358 -10.23 -0.74 6.74
N MET A 359 -9.78 -0.50 5.50
CA MET A 359 -10.28 0.60 4.68
C MET A 359 -11.79 0.50 4.48
N GLN A 360 -12.32 -0.69 4.14
CA GLN A 360 -13.75 -0.94 3.94
C GLN A 360 -14.56 -0.77 5.24
N LYS A 361 -14.11 -1.37 6.34
CA LYS A 361 -14.78 -1.32 7.66
C LYS A 361 -14.89 0.09 8.21
N HIS A 362 -13.93 0.95 7.85
CA HIS A 362 -13.80 2.31 8.37
C HIS A 362 -13.96 3.38 7.28
N GLN A 363 -14.67 3.08 6.19
CA GLN A 363 -15.15 4.10 5.26
C GLN A 363 -16.08 5.09 5.99
N ASP A 364 -16.12 6.34 5.52
CA ASP A 364 -16.98 7.37 6.09
C ASP A 364 -18.45 6.91 6.03
N VAL A 365 -19.12 6.93 7.19
CA VAL A 365 -20.58 6.77 7.32
C VAL A 365 -21.21 8.16 7.26
#